data_AF-A0AAV4FST1-F1
#
_entry.id   AF-A0AAV4FST1-F1
#
_cell.length_a   1.000
_cell.length_b   1.000
_cell.length_c   1.000
_cell.angle_alpha   90.00
_cell.angle_beta   90.00
_cell.angle_gamma   90.00
#
_symmetry.space_group_name_H-M   'P 1'
#
loop_
_entity.id
_entity.type
_entity.pdbx_description
1 polymer ?
#
loop_
_entity_poly.entity_id
_entity_poly.type
_entity_poly.pdbx_seq_one_letter_code
_entity_poly.pdbx_strand_id
1 'polypeptide(L)'
;MDSSRRRLLYRLWTDIQDCIGSASQWPRKIRALFWTKNPSHWDRILLCAFVHVNPLNPVIFFEWVAAFCMFDNRENVNHMRRLLNYFDEGRYARSLYAWNNSMYRYEYLDGTPAYY
;
A
#
# COMPACT_ATOMS: atom_id res chain seq x y z
N MET A 1 11.58 21.54 -2.77
CA MET A 1 11.64 20.38 -1.85
C MET A 1 13.07 20.24 -1.34
N ASP A 2 13.28 20.25 -0.02
CA ASP A 2 14.60 20.15 0.59
C ASP A 2 15.35 18.87 0.16
N SER A 3 16.68 18.97 0.04
CA SER A 3 17.58 17.88 -0.35
C SER A 3 17.49 16.68 0.60
N SER A 4 17.25 16.92 1.89
CA SER A 4 17.12 15.87 2.91
C SER A 4 15.80 15.09 2.73
N ARG A 5 14.70 15.78 2.45
CA ARG A 5 13.40 15.16 2.17
C ARG A 5 13.41 14.30 0.91
N ARG A 6 14.12 14.74 -0.14
CA ARG A 6 14.32 13.92 -1.36
C ARG A 6 15.04 12.62 -1.05
N ARG A 7 16.15 12.68 -0.31
CA ARG A 7 16.91 11.49 0.11
C ARG A 7 16.06 10.53 0.93
N LEU A 8 15.27 11.05 1.87
CA LEU A 8 14.34 10.23 2.67
C LEU A 8 13.31 9.51 1.79
N LEU A 9 12.70 10.21 0.83
CA LEU A 9 11.74 9.59 -0.09
C LEU A 9 12.39 8.48 -0.91
N TYR A 10 13.56 8.71 -1.50
CA TYR A 10 14.23 7.66 -2.26
C TYR A 10 14.57 6.45 -1.40
N ARG A 11 15.06 6.67 -0.18
CA ARG A 11 15.33 5.59 0.76
C ARG A 11 14.08 4.78 1.08
N LEU A 12 12.99 5.44 1.50
CA LEU A 12 11.73 4.76 1.83
C LEU A 12 11.14 4.03 0.62
N TRP A 13 11.29 4.58 -0.58
CA TRP A 13 10.85 3.92 -1.81
C TRP A 13 11.65 2.65 -2.11
N THR A 14 12.95 2.64 -1.82
CA THR A 14 13.78 1.44 -1.87
C THR A 14 13.37 0.45 -0.79
N ASP A 15 13.24 0.90 0.46
CA ASP A 15 12.83 0.05 1.60
C ASP A 15 11.47 -0.65 1.33
N ILE A 16 10.51 0.06 0.73
CA ILE A 16 9.24 -0.53 0.30
C ILE A 16 9.50 -1.65 -0.72
N GLN A 17 10.24 -1.37 -1.79
CA GLN A 17 10.50 -2.37 -2.83
C GLN A 17 11.32 -3.56 -2.33
N ASP A 18 12.19 -3.37 -1.35
CA ASP A 18 12.93 -4.47 -0.70
C ASP A 18 11.99 -5.37 0.11
N CYS A 19 10.93 -4.82 0.71
CA CYS A 19 9.91 -5.60 1.42
C CYS A 19 8.96 -6.36 0.48
N ILE A 20 8.47 -5.71 -0.59
CA ILE A 20 7.37 -6.25 -1.39
C ILE A 20 7.74 -6.65 -2.82
N GLY A 21 9.01 -6.47 -3.21
CA GLY A 21 9.50 -6.74 -4.56
C GLY A 21 9.48 -5.52 -5.48
N SER A 22 10.09 -5.67 -6.66
CA SER A 22 10.32 -4.56 -7.61
C SER A 22 9.02 -3.90 -8.09
N ALA A 23 8.98 -2.57 -8.06
CA ALA A 23 7.83 -1.80 -8.56
C ALA A 23 7.57 -1.97 -10.06
N SER A 24 8.53 -2.52 -10.82
CA SER A 24 8.32 -2.88 -12.23
C SER A 24 7.31 -4.02 -12.42
N GLN A 25 7.09 -4.84 -11.39
CA GLN A 25 6.22 -6.01 -11.42
C GLN A 25 4.81 -5.72 -10.90
N TRP A 26 4.61 -4.56 -10.26
CA TRP A 26 3.32 -4.20 -9.69
C TRP A 26 2.34 -3.75 -10.78
N PRO A 27 1.02 -3.91 -10.57
CA PRO A 27 0.03 -3.31 -11.44
C PRO A 27 0.25 -1.80 -11.59
N ARG A 28 0.13 -1.30 -12.83
CA ARG A 28 0.39 0.12 -13.16
C ARG A 28 -0.36 1.09 -12.25
N LYS A 29 -1.62 0.78 -11.92
CA LYS A 29 -2.45 1.60 -11.03
C LYS A 29 -1.86 1.68 -9.62
N ILE A 30 -1.49 0.53 -9.04
CA ILE A 30 -0.90 0.48 -7.69
C ILE A 30 0.40 1.28 -7.65
N ARG A 31 1.29 1.09 -8.62
CA ARG A 31 2.54 1.86 -8.71
C ARG A 31 2.28 3.37 -8.76
N ALA A 32 1.27 3.81 -9.50
CA ALA A 32 0.89 5.22 -9.54
C ALA A 32 0.36 5.71 -8.18
N LEU A 33 -0.45 4.91 -7.48
CA LEU A 33 -1.06 5.28 -6.20
C LEU A 33 -0.04 5.60 -5.10
N PHE A 34 1.11 4.93 -5.06
CA PHE A 34 2.17 5.27 -4.10
C PHE A 34 2.68 6.71 -4.24
N TRP A 35 2.52 7.30 -5.43
CA TRP A 35 2.95 8.66 -5.77
C TRP A 35 1.77 9.62 -5.98
N THR A 36 0.56 9.22 -5.61
CA THR A 36 -0.64 10.06 -5.73
C THR A 36 -0.92 10.75 -4.40
N LYS A 37 -1.09 12.07 -4.42
CA LYS A 37 -1.58 12.82 -3.26
C LYS A 37 -3.10 12.79 -3.20
N ASN A 38 -3.61 12.73 -1.97
CA ASN A 38 -5.03 12.67 -1.63
C ASN A 38 -5.81 11.65 -2.47
N PRO A 39 -5.39 10.36 -2.51
CA PRO A 39 -6.12 9.34 -3.23
C PRO A 39 -7.57 9.23 -2.75
N SER A 40 -8.46 8.87 -3.68
CA SER A 40 -9.88 8.68 -3.42
C SER A 40 -10.12 7.59 -2.36
N HIS A 41 -11.35 7.50 -1.85
CA HIS A 41 -11.70 6.47 -0.88
C HIS A 41 -11.37 5.05 -1.38
N TRP A 42 -11.77 4.72 -2.62
CA TRP A 42 -11.49 3.41 -3.23
C TRP A 42 -10.00 3.19 -3.50
N ASP A 43 -9.26 4.22 -3.89
CA ASP A 43 -7.82 4.08 -4.10
C ASP A 43 -7.06 3.81 -2.80
N ARG A 44 -7.52 4.38 -1.67
CA ARG A 44 -6.99 4.03 -0.34
C ARG A 44 -7.26 2.58 0.03
N ILE A 45 -8.45 2.07 -0.28
CA ILE A 45 -8.78 0.64 -0.07
C ILE A 45 -7.84 -0.23 -0.90
N LEU A 46 -7.67 0.06 -2.19
CA LEU A 46 -6.78 -0.69 -3.08
C LEU A 46 -5.33 -0.68 -2.60
N LEU A 47 -4.85 0.49 -2.16
CA LEU A 47 -3.50 0.64 -1.64
C LEU A 47 -3.29 -0.17 -0.35
N CYS A 48 -4.22 -0.10 0.60
CA CYS A 48 -4.14 -0.86 1.85
C CYS A 48 -4.27 -2.37 1.60
N ALA A 49 -5.14 -2.80 0.68
CA ALA A 49 -5.30 -4.20 0.32
C ALA A 49 -4.02 -4.76 -0.30
N PHE A 50 -3.36 -3.99 -1.16
CA PHE A 50 -2.07 -4.36 -1.74
C PHE A 50 -0.95 -4.45 -0.69
N VAL A 51 -0.89 -3.48 0.23
CA VAL A 51 0.06 -3.47 1.37
C VAL A 51 -0.17 -4.63 2.33
N HIS A 52 -1.41 -5.09 2.48
CA HIS A 52 -1.75 -6.24 3.33
C HIS A 52 -1.36 -7.56 2.67
N VAL A 53 -1.73 -7.77 1.39
CA VAL A 53 -1.38 -9.00 0.64
C VAL A 53 0.12 -9.14 0.41
N ASN A 54 0.83 -8.02 0.24
CA ASN A 54 2.30 -7.98 0.17
C ASN A 54 2.79 -7.34 1.48
N PRO A 55 3.04 -8.13 2.54
CA PRO A 55 3.09 -7.66 3.93
C PRO A 55 4.21 -6.65 4.17
N LEU A 56 3.96 -5.40 3.77
CA LEU A 56 4.84 -4.27 3.97
C LEU A 56 4.71 -3.84 5.43
N ASN A 57 5.85 -3.66 6.09
CA ASN A 57 5.86 -3.18 7.47
C ASN A 57 5.04 -1.88 7.57
N PRO A 58 3.97 -1.83 8.39
CA PRO A 58 3.12 -0.66 8.52
C PRO A 58 3.89 0.61 8.93
N VAL A 59 4.99 0.47 9.68
CA VAL A 59 5.85 1.61 10.07
C VAL A 59 6.45 2.26 8.83
N ILE A 60 7.06 1.48 7.94
CA ILE A 60 7.65 1.98 6.67
C ILE A 60 6.57 2.63 5.81
N PHE A 61 5.39 1.99 5.71
CA PHE A 61 4.28 2.53 4.93
C PHE A 61 3.80 3.90 5.47
N PHE A 62 3.66 4.06 6.79
CA PHE A 62 3.23 5.34 7.36
C PHE A 62 4.33 6.40 7.36
N GLU A 63 5.61 6.02 7.44
CA GLU A 63 6.74 6.92 7.22
C GLU A 63 6.73 7.45 5.79
N TRP A 64 6.47 6.60 4.79
CA TRP A 64 6.28 7.01 3.40
C TRP A 64 5.13 8.01 3.24
N VAL A 65 3.96 7.67 3.78
CA VAL A 65 2.76 8.52 3.76
C VAL A 65 3.06 9.91 4.32
N ALA A 66 3.78 9.98 5.45
CA ALA A 66 4.17 11.23 6.09
C ALA A 66 5.21 12.00 5.26
N ALA A 67 6.29 11.32 4.84
CA ALA A 67 7.39 11.94 4.07
C ALA A 67 6.93 12.47 2.71
N PHE A 68 5.99 11.78 2.05
CA PHE A 68 5.43 12.19 0.77
C PHE A 68 4.38 13.31 0.92
N CYS A 69 3.89 13.55 2.14
CA CYS A 69 2.67 14.31 2.39
C CYS A 69 1.54 13.79 1.50
N MET A 70 1.27 12.48 1.60
CA MET A 70 0.24 11.84 0.79
C MET A 70 -1.16 12.38 1.11
N PHE A 71 -1.41 12.84 2.33
CA PHE A 71 -2.70 13.38 2.74
C PHE A 71 -2.56 14.76 3.36
N ASP A 72 -3.56 15.62 3.10
CA ASP A 72 -3.64 16.96 3.70
C ASP A 72 -4.28 16.96 5.09
N ASN A 73 -4.93 15.86 5.48
CA ASN A 73 -5.63 15.74 6.76
C ASN A 73 -5.31 14.43 7.50
N ARG A 74 -5.46 14.49 8.83
CA ARG A 74 -5.21 13.35 9.73
C ARG A 74 -6.28 12.26 9.62
N GLU A 75 -7.48 12.60 9.20
CA GLU A 75 -8.60 11.67 9.04
C GLU A 75 -8.30 10.58 8.00
N ASN A 76 -7.68 10.96 6.88
CA ASN A 76 -7.29 10.01 5.84
C ASN A 76 -6.19 9.04 6.31
N VAL A 77 -5.23 9.51 7.12
CA VAL A 77 -4.21 8.65 7.74
C VAL A 77 -4.86 7.66 8.71
N ASN A 78 -5.76 8.13 9.56
CA ASN A 78 -6.51 7.28 10.48
C ASN A 78 -7.41 6.27 9.74
N HIS A 79 -7.99 6.67 8.62
CA HIS A 79 -8.79 5.79 7.77
C HIS A 79 -7.94 4.64 7.22
N MET A 80 -6.73 4.90 6.72
CA MET A 80 -5.83 3.81 6.28
C MET A 80 -5.41 2.88 7.42
N ARG A 81 -5.12 3.42 8.60
CA ARG A 81 -4.84 2.59 9.80
C ARG A 81 -6.00 1.67 10.13
N ARG A 82 -7.23 2.20 10.10
CA ARG A 82 -8.44 1.39 10.35
C ARG A 82 -8.63 0.31 9.29
N LEU A 83 -8.39 0.62 8.01
CA LEU A 83 -8.46 -0.38 6.93
C LEU A 83 -7.50 -1.53 7.16
N LEU A 84 -6.23 -1.24 7.47
CA LEU A 84 -5.23 -2.29 7.74
C LEU A 84 -5.66 -3.17 8.94
N ASN A 85 -6.11 -2.57 10.04
CA ASN A 85 -6.63 -3.33 11.18
C ASN A 85 -7.84 -4.21 10.79
N TYR A 86 -8.76 -3.71 9.97
CA TYR A 86 -9.91 -4.49 9.51
C TYR A 86 -9.48 -5.69 8.67
N PHE A 87 -8.46 -5.53 7.82
CA PHE A 87 -7.93 -6.64 7.03
C PHE A 87 -7.25 -7.69 7.91
N ASP A 88 -6.47 -7.26 8.92
CA ASP A 88 -5.85 -8.15 9.90
C ASP A 88 -6.88 -8.90 10.76
N GLU A 89 -8.03 -8.29 11.05
CA GLU A 89 -9.19 -8.94 11.68
C GLU A 89 -9.92 -9.94 10.75
N GLY A 90 -9.49 -10.07 9.49
CA GLY A 90 -10.16 -10.91 8.48
C GLY A 90 -11.45 -10.29 7.93
N ARG A 91 -11.77 -9.03 8.26
CA ARG A 91 -12.85 -8.32 7.57
C ARG A 91 -12.42 -8.13 6.13
N TYR A 92 -13.32 -8.40 5.20
CA TYR A 92 -13.07 -8.36 3.75
C TYR A 92 -12.20 -9.50 3.19
N ALA A 93 -11.88 -10.53 3.99
CA ALA A 93 -11.11 -11.72 3.60
C ALA A 93 -11.43 -12.22 2.19
N ARG A 94 -12.72 -12.30 1.81
CA ARG A 94 -13.20 -12.84 0.52
C ARG A 94 -13.92 -11.84 -0.38
N SER A 95 -13.99 -10.57 -0.01
CA SER A 95 -14.71 -9.54 -0.79
C SER A 95 -13.77 -8.55 -1.48
N LEU A 96 -12.48 -8.57 -1.14
CA LEU A 96 -11.43 -7.80 -1.80
C LEU A 96 -10.31 -8.74 -2.22
N TYR A 97 -9.67 -8.41 -3.34
CA TYR A 97 -8.48 -9.08 -3.82
C TYR A 97 -7.44 -8.03 -4.23
N ALA A 98 -6.17 -8.38 -4.09
CA ALA A 98 -5.03 -7.56 -4.51
C ALA A 98 -3.96 -8.43 -5.17
N TRP A 99 -3.06 -7.78 -5.91
CA TRP A 99 -1.96 -8.47 -6.59
C TRP A 99 -0.91 -8.90 -5.57
N ASN A 100 -0.54 -10.18 -5.55
CA ASN A 100 0.56 -10.74 -4.79
C ASN A 100 1.82 -10.80 -5.68
N ASN A 101 2.88 -10.09 -5.30
CA ASN A 101 4.13 -10.02 -6.03
C ASN A 101 4.94 -11.32 -5.96
N SER A 102 4.90 -12.03 -4.84
CA SER A 102 5.61 -13.30 -4.66
C SER A 102 5.00 -14.41 -5.52
N MET A 103 3.67 -14.42 -5.63
CA MET A 103 2.91 -15.44 -6.35
C MET A 103 2.58 -15.05 -7.80
N TYR A 104 2.84 -13.79 -8.20
CA TYR A 104 2.51 -13.23 -9.51
C TYR A 104 1.05 -13.46 -9.94
N ARG A 105 0.11 -13.28 -9.01
CA ARG A 105 -1.34 -13.46 -9.24
C ARG A 105 -2.17 -12.59 -8.31
N TYR A 106 -3.46 -12.44 -8.62
CA TYR A 106 -4.41 -11.84 -7.68
C TYR A 106 -4.81 -12.84 -6.59
N GLU A 107 -4.86 -12.37 -5.35
CA GLU A 107 -5.29 -13.14 -4.19
C GLU A 107 -6.29 -12.33 -3.37
N TYR A 108 -7.27 -13.03 -2.82
CA TYR A 108 -8.12 -12.53 -1.76
C TYR A 108 -7.26 -12.19 -0.53
N LEU A 109 -7.80 -11.38 0.40
CA LEU A 109 -7.03 -10.95 1.57
C LEU A 109 -6.72 -12.10 2.54
N ASP A 110 -7.43 -13.24 2.44
CA ASP A 110 -7.10 -14.47 3.18
C ASP A 110 -6.01 -15.34 2.51
N GLY A 111 -5.44 -14.89 1.39
CA GLY A 111 -4.43 -15.63 0.62
C GLY A 111 -5.02 -16.64 -0.38
N THR A 112 -6.34 -16.77 -0.47
CA THR A 112 -6.97 -17.63 -1.48
C THR A 112 -6.73 -17.03 -2.87
N PRO A 113 -6.35 -17.81 -3.90
CA PRO A 113 -6.24 -17.30 -5.26
C PRO A 113 -7.57 -16.75 -5.78
N ALA A 114 -7.53 -15.59 -6.45
CA ALA A 114 -8.68 -15.02 -7.13
C ALA A 114 -8.61 -15.35 -8.64
N TYR A 115 -9.48 -16.25 -9.11
CA TYR A 115 -9.47 -16.80 -10.48
C TYR A 115 -10.30 -16.01 -11.51
N TYR A 116 -10.48 -14.70 -11.31
CA TYR A 116 -11.23 -13.87 -12.26
C TYR A 116 -10.47 -13.63 -13.56
#